data_AF-A0A962DKE9-F1
#
_entry.id   AF-A0A962DKE9-F1
#
_cell.length_a   1.000
_cell.length_b   1.000
_cell.length_c   1.000
_cell.angle_alpha   90.00
_cell.angle_beta   90.00
_cell.angle_gamma   90.00
#
_symmetry.space_group_name_H-M   'P 1'
#
loop_
_entity.id
_entity.type
_entity.pdbx_description
1 polymer ?
#
loop_
_entity_poly.entity_id
_entity_poly.type
_entity_poly.pdbx_seq_one_letter_code
_entity_poly.pdbx_strand_id
1 'polypeptide(L)'
;DMSQPRGGPMLTGHASHQIGLDADIWFMPMPDHRLTYQERENLSAVSVLKSGSPYVDDGRWTPAHAKLLHEAASYPQVERILVHPGVKKKLCDTVRGDRAWLAKIRPYYGHHYHFHLRIKCPDGAANCRPQSPVPAGDGCDRKTLDWWFEVALAPKKPAKPSTKPEKPKKPRYIRLSDLPSTCASILDAPDVPAAAAEYAIRASAFTAPALDIPKFDPLAILASKPIEARKPAAATGLVPAGDIPVPTPRPSN
;
A
#
# COMPACT_ATOMS: atom_id res chain seq x y z
N ASP A 1 3.82 -1.96 -5.96
CA ASP A 1 3.02 -1.44 -7.09
C ASP A 1 2.28 -0.17 -6.69
N MET A 2 1.93 0.70 -7.65
CA MET A 2 1.18 1.94 -7.40
C MET A 2 -0.02 2.11 -8.34
N SER A 3 0.16 2.61 -9.55
CA SER A 3 -0.89 2.66 -10.58
C SER A 3 -0.21 2.69 -11.94
N GLN A 4 -0.94 2.30 -12.97
CA GLN A 4 -0.48 2.52 -14.35
C GLN A 4 -0.36 4.03 -14.63
N PRO A 5 0.39 4.46 -15.67
CA PRO A 5 0.63 5.88 -15.95
C PRO A 5 -0.64 6.73 -16.07
N ARG A 6 -1.73 6.17 -16.58
CA ARG A 6 -3.05 6.82 -16.68
C ARG A 6 -4.12 6.19 -15.76
N GLY A 7 -3.68 5.41 -14.77
CA GLY A 7 -4.57 4.63 -13.92
C GLY A 7 -5.28 3.48 -14.65
N GLY A 8 -6.48 3.14 -14.20
CA GLY A 8 -7.30 2.06 -14.75
C GLY A 8 -6.97 0.67 -14.19
N PRO A 9 -7.79 -0.35 -14.53
CA PRO A 9 -7.64 -1.71 -14.02
C PRO A 9 -6.26 -2.29 -14.32
N MET A 10 -5.59 -2.86 -13.30
CA MET A 10 -4.32 -3.56 -13.48
C MET A 10 -4.49 -4.80 -14.37
N LEU A 11 -3.47 -5.10 -15.18
CA LEU A 11 -3.44 -6.29 -16.04
C LEU A 11 -3.40 -7.60 -15.23
N THR A 12 -2.74 -7.56 -14.08
CA THR A 12 -2.56 -8.69 -13.16
C THR A 12 -2.51 -8.16 -11.72
N GLY A 13 -2.61 -9.06 -10.73
CA GLY A 13 -2.44 -8.70 -9.33
C GLY A 13 -3.71 -8.10 -8.71
N HIS A 14 -3.64 -6.84 -8.31
CA HIS A 14 -4.67 -6.22 -7.46
C HIS A 14 -5.85 -5.67 -8.27
N ALA A 15 -7.04 -5.77 -7.68
CA ALA A 15 -8.25 -5.18 -8.25
C ALA A 15 -8.32 -3.64 -8.08
N SER A 16 -7.52 -3.08 -7.16
CA SER A 16 -7.38 -1.66 -6.87
C SER A 16 -6.31 -1.00 -7.77
N HIS A 17 -5.60 0.04 -7.30
CA HIS A 17 -4.47 0.67 -8.03
C HIS A 17 -4.86 1.35 -9.35
N GLN A 18 -6.13 1.81 -9.43
CA GLN A 18 -6.67 2.39 -10.65
C GLN A 18 -6.60 3.92 -10.70
N ILE A 19 -6.42 4.58 -9.55
CA ILE A 19 -6.63 6.03 -9.43
C ILE A 19 -5.47 6.75 -8.73
N GLY A 20 -4.31 6.12 -8.58
CA GLY A 20 -3.13 6.75 -7.98
C GLY A 20 -3.18 6.95 -6.47
N LEU A 21 -4.14 6.33 -5.77
CA LEU A 21 -4.33 6.46 -4.31
C LEU A 21 -3.93 5.20 -3.53
N ASP A 22 -3.20 4.30 -4.19
CA ASP A 22 -2.83 2.98 -3.69
C ASP A 22 -1.34 2.71 -3.87
N ALA A 23 -0.72 2.07 -2.89
CA ALA A 23 0.65 1.60 -2.98
C ALA A 23 0.85 0.29 -2.24
N ASP A 24 1.61 -0.63 -2.82
CA ASP A 24 2.12 -1.81 -2.11
C ASP A 24 3.55 -1.60 -1.68
N ILE A 25 3.80 -1.87 -0.40
CA ILE A 25 5.12 -1.79 0.22
C ILE A 25 5.49 -3.17 0.74
N TRP A 26 6.65 -3.66 0.33
CA TRP A 26 7.15 -4.95 0.80
C TRP A 26 7.47 -4.92 2.29
N PHE A 27 7.22 -6.04 2.97
CA PHE A 27 7.69 -6.26 4.34
C PHE A 27 9.18 -6.55 4.39
N MET A 28 9.76 -6.98 3.27
CA MET A 28 11.18 -7.28 3.18
C MET A 28 12.01 -5.99 3.30
N PRO A 29 12.90 -5.89 4.30
CA PRO A 29 13.78 -4.74 4.42
C PRO A 29 14.76 -4.69 3.23
N MET A 30 15.20 -3.48 2.90
CA MET A 30 16.30 -3.31 1.96
C MET A 30 17.56 -3.99 2.53
N PRO A 31 18.42 -4.60 1.69
CA PRO A 31 19.74 -5.04 2.13
C PRO A 31 20.59 -3.85 2.62
N ASP A 32 21.80 -4.15 3.09
CA ASP A 32 22.80 -3.18 3.58
C ASP A 32 23.36 -2.24 2.50
N HIS A 33 22.85 -2.32 1.28
CA HIS A 33 23.16 -1.45 0.16
C HIS A 33 21.89 -1.04 -0.59
N ARG A 34 22.00 0.05 -1.35
CA ARG A 34 20.93 0.45 -2.27
C ARG A 34 20.93 -0.49 -3.47
N LEU A 35 19.80 -1.17 -3.69
CA LEU A 35 19.61 -2.00 -4.87
C LEU A 35 19.86 -1.20 -6.16
N THR A 36 20.54 -1.80 -7.13
CA THR A 36 20.60 -1.35 -8.51
C THR A 36 19.24 -1.52 -9.20
N TYR A 37 19.09 -0.98 -10.42
CA TYR A 37 17.88 -1.23 -11.22
C TYR A 37 17.72 -2.74 -11.49
N GLN A 38 18.78 -3.40 -11.95
CA GLN A 38 18.71 -4.81 -12.30
C GLN A 38 18.43 -5.71 -11.08
N GLU A 39 18.98 -5.40 -9.91
CA GLU A 39 18.66 -6.15 -8.69
C GLU A 39 17.18 -5.98 -8.32
N ARG A 40 16.63 -4.75 -8.40
CA ARG A 40 15.19 -4.53 -8.15
C ARG A 40 14.30 -5.34 -9.09
N GLU A 41 14.65 -5.43 -10.38
CA GLU A 41 13.86 -6.17 -11.36
C GLU A 41 13.90 -7.69 -11.14
N ASN A 42 14.96 -8.22 -10.55
CA ASN A 42 15.15 -9.68 -10.35
C ASN A 42 14.88 -10.14 -8.91
N LEU A 43 14.67 -9.21 -7.99
CA LEU A 43 14.42 -9.52 -6.58
C LEU A 43 12.95 -9.87 -6.37
N SER A 44 12.70 -10.90 -5.57
CA SER A 44 11.34 -11.31 -5.17
C SER A 44 11.12 -11.08 -3.68
N ALA A 45 9.94 -10.60 -3.32
CA ALA A 45 9.54 -10.40 -1.94
C ALA A 45 9.40 -11.73 -1.20
N VAL A 46 9.79 -11.74 0.09
CA VAL A 46 9.70 -12.92 0.95
C VAL A 46 8.48 -12.83 1.85
N SER A 47 7.74 -13.93 1.98
CA SER A 47 6.59 -14.02 2.89
C SER A 47 7.02 -13.97 4.36
N VAL A 48 6.30 -13.19 5.16
CA VAL A 48 6.43 -13.15 6.62
C VAL A 48 5.68 -14.30 7.32
N LEU A 49 4.97 -15.14 6.58
CA LEU A 49 4.27 -16.31 7.13
C LEU A 49 5.16 -17.55 7.18
N LYS A 50 4.85 -18.44 8.12
CA LYS A 50 5.42 -19.78 8.17
C LYS A 50 4.92 -20.59 6.97
N SER A 51 5.80 -21.41 6.38
CA SER A 51 5.44 -22.26 5.24
C SER A 51 4.24 -23.16 5.58
N GLY A 52 3.24 -23.19 4.68
CA GLY A 52 2.02 -23.98 4.85
C GLY A 52 1.09 -23.51 5.98
N SER A 53 1.29 -22.31 6.53
CA SER A 53 0.56 -21.81 7.69
C SER A 53 -0.01 -20.41 7.43
N PRO A 54 -1.21 -20.09 7.95
CA PRO A 54 -1.75 -18.72 7.91
C PRO A 54 -1.13 -17.79 8.96
N TYR A 55 -0.22 -18.31 9.81
CA TYR A 55 0.40 -17.57 10.89
C TYR A 55 1.80 -17.05 10.53
N VAL A 56 2.15 -15.91 11.13
CA VAL A 56 3.47 -15.27 10.99
C VAL A 56 4.59 -16.20 11.49
N ASP A 57 5.72 -16.18 10.78
CA ASP A 57 6.97 -16.81 11.21
C ASP A 57 7.75 -15.85 12.13
N ASP A 58 7.88 -16.21 13.40
CA ASP A 58 8.59 -15.40 14.39
C ASP A 58 10.08 -15.23 14.10
N GLY A 59 10.68 -16.12 13.30
CA GLY A 59 12.06 -15.97 12.83
C GLY A 59 12.23 -14.88 11.75
N ARG A 60 11.14 -14.49 11.08
CA ARG A 60 11.13 -13.43 10.05
C ARG A 60 10.52 -12.13 10.56
N TRP A 61 9.61 -12.21 11.52
CA TRP A 61 8.91 -11.05 12.05
C TRP A 61 9.68 -10.34 13.14
N THR A 62 10.15 -9.14 12.82
CA THR A 62 10.82 -8.23 13.76
C THR A 62 9.90 -7.09 14.22
N PRO A 63 10.20 -6.42 15.34
CA PRO A 63 9.46 -5.22 15.77
C PRO A 63 9.42 -4.09 14.73
N ALA A 64 10.39 -4.04 13.81
CA ALA A 64 10.43 -3.05 12.74
C ALA A 64 9.20 -3.14 11.81
N HIS A 65 8.67 -4.35 11.55
CA HIS A 65 7.47 -4.53 10.75
C HIS A 65 6.23 -3.91 11.40
N ALA A 66 6.07 -4.09 12.72
CA ALA A 66 4.99 -3.47 13.46
C ALA A 66 5.13 -1.94 13.49
N LYS A 67 6.36 -1.43 13.66
CA LYS A 67 6.64 0.02 13.60
C LYS A 67 6.35 0.61 12.23
N LEU A 68 6.72 -0.08 11.14
CA LEU A 68 6.42 0.35 9.78
C LEU A 68 4.91 0.49 9.54
N LEU A 69 4.13 -0.51 9.97
CA LEU A 69 2.67 -0.46 9.85
C LEU A 69 2.04 0.61 10.74
N HIS A 70 2.57 0.80 11.95
CA HIS A 70 2.14 1.86 12.85
C HIS A 70 2.38 3.24 12.23
N GLU A 71 3.61 3.49 11.76
CA GLU A 71 4.01 4.74 11.12
C GLU A 71 3.16 5.01 9.88
N ALA A 72 2.95 4.02 9.02
CA ALA A 72 2.06 4.16 7.87
C ALA A 72 0.62 4.49 8.31
N ALA A 73 0.11 3.88 9.38
CA ALA A 73 -1.25 4.12 9.88
C ALA A 73 -1.42 5.48 10.57
N SER A 74 -0.36 6.07 11.12
CA SER A 74 -0.46 7.35 11.84
C SER A 74 -0.71 8.54 10.91
N TYR A 75 -0.42 8.43 9.62
CA TYR A 75 -0.73 9.48 8.65
C TYR A 75 -2.25 9.70 8.54
N PRO A 76 -2.75 10.94 8.72
CA PRO A 76 -4.18 11.25 8.60
C PRO A 76 -4.71 11.02 7.18
N GLN A 77 -3.84 11.02 6.17
CA GLN A 77 -4.17 10.75 4.78
C GLN A 77 -4.47 9.27 4.55
N VAL A 78 -3.94 8.35 5.36
CA VAL A 78 -4.11 6.91 5.18
C VAL A 78 -5.47 6.48 5.73
N GLU A 79 -6.32 5.91 4.87
CA GLU A 79 -7.63 5.38 5.26
C GLU A 79 -7.56 3.93 5.70
N ARG A 80 -6.76 3.11 4.99
CA ARG A 80 -6.65 1.67 5.21
C ARG A 80 -5.27 1.14 4.85
N ILE A 81 -4.86 0.12 5.57
CA ILE A 81 -3.72 -0.73 5.24
C ILE A 81 -4.19 -2.18 5.23
N LEU A 82 -4.16 -2.85 4.09
CA LEU A 82 -4.50 -4.26 3.99
C LEU A 82 -3.27 -5.12 4.24
N VAL A 83 -3.42 -6.12 5.11
CA VAL A 83 -2.39 -7.10 5.47
C VAL A 83 -2.99 -8.50 5.50
N HIS A 84 -2.17 -9.54 5.42
CA HIS A 84 -2.63 -10.90 5.66
C HIS A 84 -3.30 -11.03 7.04
N PRO A 85 -4.35 -11.85 7.24
CA PRO A 85 -4.98 -12.04 8.55
C PRO A 85 -4.01 -12.49 9.64
N GLY A 86 -3.02 -13.32 9.29
CA GLY A 86 -1.93 -13.71 10.20
C GLY A 86 -1.11 -12.54 10.73
N VAL A 87 -0.83 -11.54 9.88
CA VAL A 87 -0.12 -10.31 10.29
C VAL A 87 -0.99 -9.48 11.21
N LYS A 88 -2.28 -9.30 10.87
CA LYS A 88 -3.24 -8.62 11.74
C LYS A 88 -3.33 -9.29 13.11
N LYS A 89 -3.41 -10.62 13.15
CA LYS A 89 -3.41 -11.39 14.40
C LYS A 89 -2.13 -11.17 15.20
N LYS A 90 -0.94 -11.25 14.58
CA LYS A 90 0.34 -10.99 15.25
C LYS A 90 0.38 -9.61 15.90
N LEU A 91 -0.11 -8.58 15.22
CA LEU A 91 -0.24 -7.23 15.80
C LEU A 91 -1.22 -7.21 16.97
N CYS A 92 -2.40 -7.82 16.82
CA CYS A 92 -3.38 -7.92 17.90
C CYS A 92 -2.79 -8.59 19.15
N ASP A 93 -2.04 -9.67 18.96
CA ASP A 93 -1.43 -10.46 20.03
C ASP A 93 -0.26 -9.73 20.72
N THR A 94 0.46 -8.83 20.03
CA THR A 94 1.75 -8.28 20.53
C THR A 94 1.74 -6.79 20.83
N VAL A 95 0.91 -6.00 20.17
CA VAL A 95 0.82 -4.55 20.42
C VAL A 95 0.16 -4.32 21.78
N ARG A 96 0.74 -3.43 22.59
CA ARG A 96 0.25 -3.02 23.91
C ARG A 96 0.17 -1.50 23.97
N GLY A 97 -0.59 -0.95 24.91
CA GLY A 97 -0.79 0.50 25.01
C GLY A 97 -1.79 1.02 23.98
N ASP A 98 -1.46 2.12 23.29
CA ASP A 98 -2.32 2.68 22.26
C ASP A 98 -2.43 1.74 21.04
N ARG A 99 -3.68 1.45 20.70
CA ARG A 99 -4.09 0.50 19.66
C ARG A 99 -5.05 1.13 18.66
N ALA A 100 -5.33 2.44 18.74
CA ALA A 100 -6.29 3.10 17.86
C ALA A 100 -5.91 2.94 16.37
N TRP A 101 -4.61 2.98 16.06
CA TRP A 101 -4.07 2.80 14.71
C TRP A 101 -4.42 1.44 14.09
N LEU A 102 -4.64 0.39 14.91
CA LEU A 102 -5.01 -0.93 14.42
C LEU A 102 -6.35 -0.92 13.69
N ALA A 103 -7.24 0.04 13.96
CA ALA A 103 -8.50 0.19 13.22
C ALA A 103 -8.28 0.29 11.69
N LYS A 104 -7.18 0.95 11.27
CA LYS A 104 -6.80 1.09 9.85
C LYS A 104 -6.18 -0.18 9.27
N ILE A 105 -5.64 -1.07 10.09
CA ILE A 105 -5.04 -2.33 9.66
C ILE A 105 -6.15 -3.36 9.43
N ARG A 106 -6.39 -3.73 8.17
CA ARG A 106 -7.49 -4.58 7.74
C ARG A 106 -6.97 -5.94 7.23
N PRO A 107 -7.50 -7.06 7.72
CA PRO A 107 -7.17 -8.37 7.18
C PRO A 107 -7.71 -8.53 5.75
N TYR A 108 -6.90 -9.07 4.84
CA TYR A 108 -7.27 -9.39 3.47
C TYR A 108 -6.45 -10.57 2.91
N TYR A 109 -7.00 -11.32 1.95
CA TYR A 109 -6.29 -12.44 1.31
C TYR A 109 -4.96 -12.01 0.67
N GLY A 110 -3.95 -12.88 0.64
CA GLY A 110 -2.62 -12.53 0.13
C GLY A 110 -1.87 -11.63 1.13
N HIS A 111 -1.25 -10.53 0.67
CA HIS A 111 -0.65 -9.49 1.54
C HIS A 111 0.27 -10.03 2.66
N HIS A 112 1.00 -11.10 2.33
CA HIS A 112 1.89 -11.79 3.26
C HIS A 112 3.37 -11.51 2.99
N TYR A 113 3.71 -10.88 1.87
CA TYR A 113 5.06 -10.36 1.59
C TYR A 113 5.08 -8.84 1.41
N HIS A 114 3.90 -8.22 1.33
CA HIS A 114 3.67 -6.77 1.25
C HIS A 114 2.41 -6.38 2.02
N PHE A 115 2.27 -5.09 2.32
CA PHE A 115 1.00 -4.50 2.70
C PHE A 115 0.53 -3.51 1.64
N HIS A 116 -0.78 -3.39 1.50
CA HIS A 116 -1.43 -2.47 0.57
C HIS A 116 -1.92 -1.25 1.34
N LEU A 117 -1.39 -0.09 1.02
CA LEU A 117 -1.75 1.19 1.61
C LEU A 117 -2.72 1.93 0.69
N ARG A 118 -3.81 2.45 1.27
CA ARG A 118 -4.75 3.35 0.60
C ARG A 118 -4.82 4.70 1.30
N ILE A 119 -4.71 5.77 0.54
CA ILE A 119 -4.96 7.14 0.99
C ILE A 119 -6.37 7.63 0.64
N LYS A 120 -6.83 8.64 1.38
CA LYS A 120 -8.11 9.30 1.15
C LYS A 120 -8.14 10.02 -0.20
N CYS A 121 -9.35 10.26 -0.69
CA CYS A 121 -9.55 11.19 -1.80
C CYS A 121 -8.92 12.55 -1.46
N PRO A 122 -8.16 13.16 -2.40
CA PRO A 122 -7.62 14.50 -2.21
C PRO A 122 -8.74 15.52 -1.95
N ASP A 123 -8.48 16.49 -1.10
CA ASP A 123 -9.45 17.53 -0.78
C ASP A 123 -9.80 18.32 -2.05
N GLY A 124 -11.10 18.56 -2.30
CA GLY A 124 -11.59 19.23 -3.51
C GLY A 124 -11.73 18.33 -4.75
N ALA A 125 -11.34 17.04 -4.70
CA ALA A 125 -11.51 16.12 -5.81
C ALA A 125 -12.98 15.65 -5.96
N ALA A 126 -13.80 16.44 -6.66
CA ALA A 126 -15.26 16.24 -6.77
C ALA A 126 -15.67 14.87 -7.34
N ASN A 127 -14.84 14.26 -8.18
CA ASN A 127 -15.12 12.97 -8.82
C ASN A 127 -14.44 11.78 -8.12
N CYS A 128 -13.77 12.00 -6.98
CA CYS A 128 -13.19 10.93 -6.19
C CYS A 128 -14.20 10.45 -5.14
N ARG A 129 -14.55 9.15 -5.20
CA ARG A 129 -15.48 8.55 -4.24
C ARG A 129 -14.70 7.94 -3.07
N PRO A 130 -14.92 8.39 -1.82
CA PRO A 130 -14.28 7.78 -0.66
C PRO A 130 -14.82 6.37 -0.42
N GLN A 131 -14.00 5.54 0.22
CA GLN A 131 -14.48 4.25 0.71
C GLN A 131 -15.40 4.44 1.93
N SER A 132 -16.17 3.40 2.27
CA SER A 132 -16.88 3.38 3.56
C SER A 132 -15.90 3.61 4.71
N PRO A 133 -16.33 4.15 5.87
CA PRO A 133 -15.46 4.27 7.04
C PRO A 133 -14.94 2.91 7.53
N VAL A 134 -13.80 2.92 8.25
CA VAL A 134 -13.38 1.72 8.99
C VAL A 134 -14.35 1.47 10.15
N PRO A 135 -14.70 0.20 10.44
CA PRO A 135 -15.51 -0.11 11.62
C PRO A 135 -14.85 0.38 12.91
N ALA A 136 -15.67 0.70 13.92
CA ALA A 136 -15.16 1.07 15.23
C ALA A 136 -14.37 -0.07 15.90
N GLY A 137 -13.44 0.30 16.77
CA GLY A 137 -12.56 -0.63 17.49
C GLY A 137 -11.27 -0.96 16.72
N ASP A 138 -10.42 -1.75 17.35
CA ASP A 138 -9.11 -2.14 16.80
C ASP A 138 -9.20 -3.32 15.81
N GLY A 139 -10.38 -3.93 15.67
CA GLY A 139 -10.64 -5.09 14.80
C GLY A 139 -9.85 -6.33 15.22
N CYS A 140 -9.57 -6.46 16.52
CA CYS A 140 -8.92 -7.63 17.12
C CYS A 140 -9.89 -8.49 17.93
N ASP A 141 -11.18 -8.14 17.95
CA ASP A 141 -12.21 -8.97 18.55
C ASP A 141 -12.42 -10.27 17.75
N ARG A 142 -12.85 -11.30 18.47
CA ARG A 142 -13.06 -12.63 17.90
C ARG A 142 -14.02 -12.63 16.71
N LYS A 143 -15.09 -11.83 16.78
CA LYS A 143 -16.12 -11.81 15.74
C LYS A 143 -15.55 -11.28 14.41
N THR A 144 -14.64 -10.30 14.45
CA THR A 144 -14.05 -9.74 13.24
C THR A 144 -12.85 -10.54 12.70
N LEU A 145 -12.06 -11.15 13.57
CA LEU A 145 -10.80 -11.80 13.18
C LEU A 145 -10.88 -13.33 13.06
N ASP A 146 -11.62 -14.03 13.92
CA ASP A 146 -11.64 -15.51 13.94
C ASP A 146 -12.22 -16.08 12.64
N TRP A 147 -13.21 -15.41 12.03
CA TRP A 147 -13.79 -15.81 10.75
C TRP A 147 -12.73 -16.03 9.65
N TRP A 148 -11.65 -15.24 9.66
CA TRP A 148 -10.57 -15.42 8.69
C TRP A 148 -9.88 -16.77 8.83
N PHE A 149 -9.68 -17.25 10.05
CA PHE A 149 -8.96 -18.49 10.32
C PHE A 149 -9.89 -19.71 10.30
N GLU A 150 -11.13 -19.55 10.76
CA GLU A 150 -12.11 -20.64 10.87
C GLU A 150 -12.83 -20.93 9.55
N VAL A 151 -12.99 -19.92 8.69
CA VAL A 151 -13.78 -20.03 7.46
C VAL A 151 -12.96 -19.66 6.24
N ALA A 152 -12.40 -18.45 6.19
CA ALA A 152 -11.83 -17.90 4.97
C ALA A 152 -10.53 -18.59 4.52
N LEU A 153 -9.65 -18.90 5.47
CA LEU A 153 -8.34 -19.52 5.27
C LEU A 153 -8.33 -21.00 5.66
N ALA A 154 -9.45 -21.53 6.16
CA ALA A 154 -9.55 -22.93 6.54
C ALA A 154 -9.33 -23.83 5.31
N PRO A 155 -8.64 -24.98 5.46
CA PRO A 155 -8.47 -25.92 4.36
C PRO A 155 -9.82 -26.31 3.76
N LYS A 156 -9.95 -26.20 2.43
CA LYS A 156 -11.18 -26.62 1.76
C LYS A 156 -11.37 -28.12 1.98
N LYS A 157 -12.53 -28.50 2.52
CA LYS A 157 -12.91 -29.92 2.61
C LYS A 157 -12.89 -30.51 1.19
N PRO A 158 -12.38 -31.74 1.00
CA PRO A 158 -12.43 -32.38 -0.30
C PRO A 158 -13.89 -32.39 -0.80
N ALA A 159 -14.08 -31.95 -2.04
CA ALA A 159 -15.42 -31.86 -2.62
C ALA A 159 -16.05 -33.26 -2.62
N LYS A 160 -17.26 -33.38 -2.03
CA LYS A 160 -18.05 -34.60 -2.24
C LYS A 160 -18.33 -34.72 -3.73
N PRO A 161 -18.23 -35.93 -4.33
CA PRO A 161 -18.60 -36.13 -5.73
C PRO A 161 -20.04 -35.66 -5.94
N SER A 162 -20.21 -34.52 -6.61
CA SER A 162 -21.53 -33.99 -6.95
C SER A 162 -21.96 -34.56 -8.30
N THR A 163 -23.17 -35.10 -8.37
CA THR A 163 -23.80 -35.60 -9.60
C THR A 163 -24.22 -34.48 -10.56
N LYS A 164 -24.13 -33.21 -10.14
CA LYS A 164 -24.22 -32.03 -11.00
C LYS A 164 -23.02 -31.11 -10.73
N PRO A 165 -22.08 -30.94 -11.66
CA PRO A 165 -21.06 -29.91 -11.53
C PRO A 165 -21.74 -28.55 -11.62
N GLU A 166 -21.94 -27.91 -10.48
CA GLU A 166 -22.34 -26.50 -10.45
C GLU A 166 -21.17 -25.71 -11.05
N LYS A 167 -21.36 -25.17 -12.26
CA LYS A 167 -20.29 -24.42 -12.93
C LYS A 167 -19.87 -23.27 -12.00
N PRO A 168 -18.58 -23.16 -11.63
CA PRO A 168 -18.14 -22.08 -10.76
C PRO A 168 -18.51 -20.75 -11.40
N LYS A 169 -19.16 -19.87 -10.62
CA LYS A 169 -19.47 -18.51 -11.07
C LYS A 169 -18.14 -17.85 -11.45
N LYS A 170 -17.98 -17.51 -12.73
CA LYS A 170 -16.78 -16.81 -13.20
C LYS A 170 -16.67 -15.48 -12.46
N PRO A 171 -15.48 -15.09 -11.96
CA PRO A 171 -15.28 -13.78 -11.36
C PRO A 171 -15.63 -12.69 -12.40
N ARG A 172 -16.37 -11.67 -11.96
CA ARG A 172 -16.68 -10.51 -12.80
C ARG A 172 -15.48 -9.56 -12.76
N TYR A 173 -14.82 -9.41 -13.90
CA TYR A 173 -13.78 -8.40 -14.09
C TYR A 173 -14.42 -7.03 -14.38
N ILE A 174 -13.76 -5.97 -13.91
CA ILE A 174 -14.14 -4.60 -14.25
C ILE A 174 -13.92 -4.40 -15.75
N ARG A 175 -14.92 -3.85 -16.42
CA ARG A 175 -14.87 -3.44 -17.83
C ARG A 175 -14.78 -1.93 -17.91
N LEU A 176 -14.35 -1.41 -19.07
CA LEU A 176 -14.39 0.03 -19.33
C LEU A 176 -15.79 0.64 -19.15
N SER A 177 -16.84 -0.12 -19.49
CA SER A 177 -18.24 0.26 -19.26
C SER A 177 -18.62 0.41 -17.79
N ASP A 178 -17.83 -0.14 -16.87
CA ASP A 178 -18.05 -0.08 -15.43
C ASP A 178 -17.32 1.11 -14.78
N LEU A 179 -16.46 1.81 -15.55
CA LEU A 179 -15.72 2.97 -15.08
C LEU A 179 -16.51 4.27 -15.27
N PRO A 180 -16.20 5.35 -14.51
CA PRO A 180 -16.75 6.67 -14.76
C PRO A 180 -16.60 7.09 -16.23
N SER A 181 -17.61 7.75 -16.81
CA SER A 181 -17.59 8.15 -18.23
C SER A 181 -16.39 9.04 -18.59
N THR A 182 -15.90 9.85 -17.63
CA THR A 182 -14.70 10.67 -17.78
C THR A 182 -13.43 9.85 -18.03
N CYS A 183 -13.40 8.57 -17.65
CA CYS A 183 -12.26 7.68 -17.93
C CYS A 183 -12.18 7.31 -19.42
N ALA A 184 -13.31 7.30 -20.16
CA ALA A 184 -13.29 7.04 -21.60
C ALA A 184 -12.50 8.13 -22.34
N SER A 185 -12.65 9.40 -21.93
CA SER A 185 -11.89 10.52 -22.51
C SER A 185 -10.38 10.40 -22.35
N ILE A 186 -9.89 9.65 -21.35
CA ILE A 186 -8.46 9.37 -21.15
C ILE A 186 -7.93 8.38 -22.20
N LEU A 187 -8.79 7.47 -22.68
CA LEU A 187 -8.46 6.52 -23.75
C LEU A 187 -8.46 7.19 -25.12
N ASP A 188 -9.36 8.16 -25.32
CA ASP A 188 -9.44 8.94 -26.56
C ASP A 188 -8.33 10.00 -26.65
N ALA A 189 -7.68 10.32 -25.53
CA ALA A 189 -6.59 11.29 -25.48
C ALA A 189 -5.35 10.71 -26.20
N PRO A 190 -4.67 11.52 -27.05
CA PRO A 190 -3.55 11.04 -27.85
C PRO A 190 -2.46 10.44 -26.98
N ASP A 191 -1.80 9.42 -27.50
CA ASP A 191 -0.64 8.83 -26.84
C ASP A 191 0.46 9.88 -26.72
N VAL A 192 1.08 9.95 -25.55
CA VAL A 192 2.34 10.68 -25.40
C VAL A 192 3.41 9.80 -26.04
N PRO A 193 4.21 10.29 -27.00
CA PRO A 193 5.26 9.50 -27.61
C PRO A 193 6.14 8.86 -26.55
N ALA A 194 6.52 7.58 -26.71
CA ALA A 194 7.33 6.86 -25.73
C ALA A 194 8.59 7.64 -25.33
N ALA A 195 9.23 8.37 -26.26
CA ALA A 195 10.39 9.23 -25.96
C ALA A 195 10.10 10.40 -24.99
N ALA A 196 8.84 10.82 -24.85
CA ALA A 196 8.39 11.84 -23.92
C ALA A 196 7.72 11.25 -22.66
N ALA A 197 7.35 9.96 -22.69
CA ALA A 197 6.76 9.22 -21.57
C ALA A 197 7.79 8.37 -20.81
N GLU A 198 8.89 7.98 -21.45
CA GLU A 198 10.07 7.45 -20.83
C GLU A 198 10.80 8.58 -20.12
N TYR A 199 11.22 8.34 -18.88
CA TYR A 199 12.22 9.18 -18.25
C TYR A 199 13.54 9.01 -19.05
N ALA A 200 13.72 9.86 -20.06
CA ALA A 200 14.91 9.82 -20.90
C ALA A 200 16.13 10.18 -20.04
N ILE A 201 16.96 9.18 -19.76
CA ILE A 201 18.23 9.35 -19.03
C ILE A 201 19.17 10.33 -19.74
N ARG A 202 18.92 10.68 -21.01
CA ARG A 202 19.76 11.59 -21.80
C ARG A 202 19.10 12.95 -22.01
N ALA A 203 19.06 13.74 -20.94
CA ALA A 203 19.10 15.22 -20.93
C ALA A 203 18.89 15.79 -19.51
N SER A 204 18.77 14.97 -18.46
CA SER A 204 18.86 15.53 -17.12
C SER A 204 20.33 15.81 -16.81
N ALA A 205 20.67 17.08 -16.53
CA ALA A 205 21.89 17.44 -15.77
C ALA A 205 21.83 16.91 -14.31
N PHE A 206 21.21 15.76 -14.12
CA PHE A 206 21.05 15.08 -12.85
C PHE A 206 22.16 14.05 -12.74
N THR A 207 23.31 14.50 -12.25
CA THR A 207 24.23 13.60 -11.57
C THR A 207 23.52 13.19 -10.28
N ALA A 208 23.27 11.89 -10.08
CA ALA A 208 22.73 11.43 -8.81
C ALA A 208 23.63 11.96 -7.69
N PRO A 209 23.13 12.80 -6.76
CA PRO A 209 23.98 13.27 -5.69
C PRO A 209 24.37 12.04 -4.86
N ALA A 210 25.63 11.97 -4.44
CA ALA A 210 26.04 11.02 -3.42
C ALA A 210 25.15 11.28 -2.20
N LEU A 211 24.19 10.40 -1.97
CA LEU A 211 23.33 10.47 -0.81
C LEU A 211 24.21 10.11 0.38
N ASP A 212 24.55 11.10 1.19
CA ASP A 212 25.14 10.87 2.50
C ASP A 212 24.01 10.37 3.41
N ILE A 213 23.66 9.10 3.22
CA ILE A 213 22.69 8.38 4.05
C ILE A 213 23.36 8.27 5.42
N PRO A 214 22.90 9.00 6.45
CA PRO A 214 23.48 8.82 7.76
C PRO A 214 23.29 7.35 8.13
N LYS A 215 24.36 6.72 8.61
CA LYS A 215 24.29 5.36 9.14
C LYS A 215 23.12 5.29 10.10
N PHE A 216 22.26 4.30 9.90
CA PHE A 216 21.05 4.10 10.68
C PHE A 216 21.37 4.13 12.17
N ASP A 217 20.94 5.18 12.87
CA ASP A 217 21.03 5.32 14.32
C ASP A 217 19.63 5.09 14.93
N PRO A 218 19.40 3.94 15.58
CA PRO A 218 18.11 3.58 16.16
C PRO A 218 17.60 4.54 17.25
N LEU A 219 18.50 5.33 17.88
CA LEU A 219 18.14 6.20 19.00
C LEU A 219 17.59 7.56 18.57
N ALA A 220 17.89 8.01 17.34
CA ALA A 220 17.44 9.30 16.81
C ALA A 220 15.92 9.33 16.53
N ILE A 221 15.30 8.18 16.26
CA ILE A 221 13.86 8.04 15.98
C ILE A 221 13.01 8.33 17.23
N LEU A 222 13.57 8.12 18.42
CA LEU A 222 12.87 8.39 19.68
C LEU A 222 12.76 9.89 20.00
N ALA A 223 13.47 10.75 19.28
CA ALA A 223 13.58 12.18 19.55
C ALA A 223 12.94 13.10 18.49
N SER A 224 12.43 12.58 17.36
CA SER A 224 11.87 13.41 16.29
C SER A 224 10.41 13.81 16.53
N LYS A 225 10.10 15.11 16.39
CA LYS A 225 8.74 15.67 16.41
C LYS A 225 8.08 15.62 15.01
N PRO A 226 6.75 15.46 14.92
CA PRO A 226 6.04 15.34 13.65
C PRO A 226 6.04 16.64 12.82
N ILE A 227 5.96 16.49 11.49
CA ILE A 227 6.08 17.54 10.46
C ILE A 227 4.90 18.55 10.46
N GLU A 228 3.86 18.34 11.26
CA GLU A 228 2.60 19.08 11.25
C GLU A 228 2.67 20.56 11.70
N ALA A 229 3.84 21.12 12.00
CA ALA A 229 3.98 22.50 12.47
C ALA A 229 3.83 23.59 11.37
N ARG A 230 3.49 23.25 10.12
CA ARG A 230 3.33 24.23 9.03
C ARG A 230 1.85 24.36 8.63
N LYS A 231 1.24 25.51 8.97
CA LYS A 231 -0.13 25.87 8.53
C LYS A 231 -0.20 25.99 7.00
N PRO A 232 -1.25 25.48 6.33
CA PRO A 232 -1.44 25.66 4.89
C PRO A 232 -2.08 27.03 4.61
N ALA A 233 -1.59 27.71 3.57
CA ALA A 233 -2.28 28.84 2.95
C ALA A 233 -3.45 28.31 2.10
N ALA A 234 -4.56 29.05 2.08
CA ALA A 234 -5.77 28.68 1.35
C ALA A 234 -5.53 28.64 -0.17
N ALA A 235 -5.95 27.58 -0.84
CA ALA A 235 -5.94 27.49 -2.30
C ALA A 235 -7.26 26.91 -2.83
N THR A 236 -7.95 27.71 -3.63
CA THR A 236 -9.05 27.32 -4.51
C THR A 236 -8.50 26.91 -5.88
N GLY A 237 -8.97 25.79 -6.41
CA GLY A 237 -8.77 25.40 -7.82
C GLY A 237 -7.50 24.59 -8.10
N LEU A 238 -7.64 23.64 -9.04
CA LEU A 238 -6.63 22.72 -9.60
C LEU A 238 -5.18 23.05 -9.23
N VAL A 239 -4.61 22.22 -8.36
CA VAL A 239 -3.22 22.28 -7.88
C VAL A 239 -2.27 22.29 -9.10
N PRO A 240 -1.58 23.39 -9.40
CA PRO A 240 -0.54 23.41 -10.42
C PRO A 240 0.61 22.50 -9.97
N ALA A 241 1.37 21.93 -10.92
CA ALA A 241 2.49 21.02 -10.65
C ALA A 241 3.58 21.57 -9.69
N GLY A 242 3.54 22.86 -9.34
CA GLY A 242 4.43 23.51 -8.37
C GLY A 242 4.01 23.38 -6.89
N ASP A 243 2.83 22.84 -6.58
CA ASP A 243 2.28 22.78 -5.22
C ASP A 243 2.39 21.37 -4.59
N ILE A 244 3.14 20.46 -5.21
CA ILE A 244 3.63 19.26 -4.53
C ILE A 244 4.74 19.71 -3.56
N PRO A 245 4.68 19.41 -2.25
CA PRO A 245 5.72 19.83 -1.32
C PRO A 245 7.07 19.23 -1.74
N VAL A 246 7.97 20.06 -2.26
CA VAL A 246 9.37 19.70 -2.43
C VAL A 246 10.07 19.89 -1.08
N PRO A 247 10.81 18.91 -0.56
CA PRO A 247 11.55 19.03 0.70
C PRO A 247 12.46 20.27 0.69
N THR A 248 12.46 21.04 1.77
CA THR A 248 13.26 22.27 1.86
C THR A 248 14.76 21.97 1.98
N PRO A 249 15.63 22.87 1.48
CA PRO A 249 17.08 22.70 1.55
C PRO A 249 17.60 22.74 3.00
N ARG A 250 18.67 21.99 3.27
CA ARG A 250 19.36 21.99 4.57
C ARG A 250 20.24 23.25 4.69
N PRO A 251 20.32 23.93 5.85
CA PRO A 251 21.14 25.13 5.99
C PRO A 251 22.63 24.81 6.00
N SER A 252 23.39 25.70 5.38
CA SER A 252 24.83 25.68 5.24
C SER A 252 25.56 26.09 6.52
N ASN A 253 26.69 25.44 6.79
CA ASN A 253 27.97 26.09 7.02
C ASN A 253 29.04 25.30 6.27
#